data_AF-A0A4U0WHH6-F1
#
_entry.id   AF-A0A4U0WHH6-F1
#
_cell.length_a   1.000
_cell.length_b   1.000
_cell.length_c   1.000
_cell.angle_alpha   90.00
_cell.angle_beta   90.00
_cell.angle_gamma   90.00
#
_symmetry.space_group_name_H-M   'P 1'
#
loop_
_entity.id
_entity.type
_entity.pdbx_description
1 polymer ?
#
loop_
_entity_poly.entity_id
_entity_poly.type
_entity_poly.pdbx_seq_one_letter_code
_entity_poly.pdbx_strand_id
1 'polypeptide(L)'
;MQRTLKDLVHSVATKCNIEPTQIFRTVRVNRSGVTIFFDDESVRELPEGQDLVAEFTEVQPHAPMKREWDAGPTDIQVDGDIGAVDAGNSAGYELRLLF
;
A
#
# COMPACT_ATOMS: atom_id res chain seq x y z
N MET A 1 -7.45 -19.27 16.70
CA MET A 1 -7.04 -17.89 16.33
C MET A 1 -6.54 -17.91 14.91
N GLN A 2 -7.01 -17.01 14.05
CA GLN A 2 -6.51 -16.86 12.68
C GLN A 2 -5.58 -15.65 12.67
N ARG A 3 -4.29 -15.85 12.35
CA ARG A 3 -3.38 -14.74 12.08
C ARG A 3 -3.67 -14.23 10.68
N THR A 4 -3.95 -12.95 10.56
CA THR A 4 -4.23 -12.29 9.28
C THR A 4 -3.25 -11.13 9.11
N LEU A 5 -2.96 -10.79 7.85
CA LEU A 5 -2.18 -9.62 7.49
C LEU A 5 -2.81 -8.36 8.06
N LYS A 6 -4.13 -8.24 7.98
CA LYS A 6 -4.86 -7.10 8.53
C LYS A 6 -4.57 -6.88 10.00
N ASP A 7 -4.61 -7.94 10.81
CA ASP A 7 -4.34 -7.87 12.25
C ASP A 7 -2.88 -7.51 12.55
N LEU A 8 -1.94 -8.08 11.78
CA LEU A 8 -0.52 -7.77 11.90
C LEU A 8 -0.24 -6.30 11.57
N VAL A 9 -0.71 -5.83 10.40
CA VAL A 9 -0.53 -4.46 9.94
C VAL A 9 -1.16 -3.47 10.92
N HIS A 10 -2.38 -3.75 11.37
CA HIS A 10 -3.06 -2.91 12.36
C HIS A 10 -2.27 -2.80 13.67
N SER A 11 -1.78 -3.93 14.19
CA SER A 11 -1.00 -3.97 15.43
C SER A 11 0.34 -3.23 15.31
N VAL A 12 1.04 -3.39 14.19
CA VAL A 12 2.32 -2.71 13.92
C VAL A 12 2.11 -1.21 13.72
N ALA A 13 1.11 -0.81 12.93
CA ALA A 13 0.76 0.58 12.71
C ALA A 13 0.39 1.31 14.01
N THR A 14 -0.48 0.69 14.81
CA THR A 14 -0.92 1.24 16.11
C THR A 14 0.28 1.43 17.06
N LYS A 15 1.21 0.46 17.10
CA LYS A 15 2.44 0.58 17.92
C LYS A 15 3.33 1.73 17.48
N CYS A 16 3.35 2.04 16.19
CA CYS A 16 4.14 3.13 15.61
C CYS A 16 3.39 4.46 15.52
N ASN A 17 2.16 4.55 16.06
CA ASN A 17 1.29 5.72 15.97
C ASN A 17 0.97 6.15 14.53
N ILE A 18 0.91 5.18 13.62
CA ILE A 18 0.55 5.37 12.21
C ILE A 18 -0.88 4.86 12.01
N GLU A 19 -1.69 5.63 11.27
CA GLU A 19 -3.05 5.22 10.97
C GLU A 19 -3.04 3.99 10.04
N PRO A 20 -3.64 2.84 10.42
CA PRO A 20 -3.56 1.61 9.62
C PRO A 20 -4.11 1.76 8.20
N THR A 21 -5.05 2.69 7.99
CA THR A 21 -5.65 2.98 6.68
C THR A 21 -4.69 3.67 5.72
N GLN A 22 -3.60 4.27 6.23
CA GLN A 22 -2.56 4.88 5.40
C GLN A 22 -1.57 3.83 4.86
N ILE A 23 -1.61 2.58 5.32
CA ILE A 23 -0.71 1.53 4.83
C ILE A 23 -1.33 0.91 3.59
N PHE A 24 -0.80 1.24 2.41
CA PHE A 24 -1.31 0.76 1.14
C PHE A 24 -0.80 -0.63 0.78
N ARG A 25 0.42 -0.97 1.23
CA ARG A 25 1.05 -2.24 0.89
C ARG A 25 1.97 -2.70 2.01
N THR A 26 2.05 -4.02 2.17
CA THR A 26 2.99 -4.67 3.08
C THR A 26 3.84 -5.66 2.32
N VAL A 27 5.15 -5.60 2.55
CA VAL A 27 6.13 -6.49 1.94
C VAL A 27 7.10 -7.00 2.99
N ARG A 28 7.62 -8.19 2.76
CA ARG A 28 8.71 -8.76 3.55
C ARG A 28 9.98 -8.77 2.72
N VAL A 29 11.08 -8.28 3.27
CA VAL A 29 12.39 -8.31 2.63
C VAL A 29 13.20 -9.41 3.29
N ASN A 30 13.68 -10.37 2.49
CA ASN A 30 14.54 -11.44 3.00
C ASN A 30 16.00 -10.99 3.11
N ARG A 31 16.85 -11.84 3.70
CA ARG A 31 18.30 -11.60 3.85
C ARG A 31 19.05 -11.38 2.53
N SER A 32 18.52 -11.88 1.42
CA SER A 32 19.06 -11.67 0.08
C SER A 32 18.58 -10.36 -0.56
N GLY A 33 17.76 -9.57 0.13
CA GLY A 33 17.20 -8.31 -0.36
C GLY A 33 15.98 -8.46 -1.26
N VAL A 34 15.42 -9.67 -1.40
CA VAL A 34 14.25 -9.91 -2.25
C VAL A 34 12.99 -9.44 -1.54
N THR A 35 12.22 -8.58 -2.22
CA THR A 35 10.91 -8.12 -1.77
C THR A 35 9.84 -9.16 -2.09
N ILE A 36 9.19 -9.68 -1.06
CA ILE A 36 8.15 -10.69 -1.13
C ILE A 36 6.84 -10.03 -0.71
N PHE A 37 5.79 -10.19 -1.52
CA PHE A 37 4.46 -9.72 -1.14
C PHE A 37 3.98 -10.46 0.10
N PHE A 38 3.34 -9.74 1.01
CA PHE A 38 2.91 -10.30 2.27
C PHE A 38 1.40 -10.45 2.29
N ASP A 39 0.94 -11.69 2.48
CA ASP A 39 -0.46 -12.10 2.50
C ASP A 39 -0.80 -12.87 3.80
N ASP A 40 -2.05 -13.31 3.95
CA ASP A 40 -2.52 -14.02 5.15
C ASP A 40 -1.82 -15.38 5.36
N GLU A 41 -1.46 -16.10 4.29
CA GLU A 41 -0.73 -17.37 4.39
C GLU A 41 0.70 -17.09 4.85
N SER A 42 1.35 -16.09 4.25
CA SER A 42 2.69 -15.63 4.64
C SER A 42 2.77 -15.26 6.13
N VAL A 43 1.72 -14.66 6.69
CA VAL A 43 1.65 -14.31 8.12
C VAL A 43 1.52 -15.55 9.01
N ARG A 44 0.83 -16.59 8.55
CA ARG A 44 0.66 -17.86 9.29
C ARG A 44 1.93 -18.68 9.31
N GLU A 45 2.76 -18.55 8.29
CA GLU A 45 4.07 -19.19 8.19
C GLU A 45 5.17 -18.45 8.98
N LEU A 46 4.89 -17.25 9.53
CA LEU A 46 5.86 -16.55 10.36
C LEU A 46 6.13 -17.35 11.65
N PRO A 47 7.40 -17.71 11.92
CA PRO A 47 7.77 -18.36 13.16
C PRO A 47 7.56 -17.42 14.35
N GLU A 48 7.09 -17.98 15.46
CA GLU A 48 6.92 -17.24 16.71
C GLU A 48 8.29 -16.82 17.28
N GLY A 49 8.36 -15.62 17.84
CA GLY A 49 9.60 -15.08 18.42
C GLY A 49 10.63 -14.60 17.38
N GLN A 50 10.27 -14.52 16.10
CA GLN A 50 11.12 -13.88 15.10
C GLN A 50 11.07 -12.36 15.24
N ASP A 51 12.23 -11.75 15.47
CA ASP A 51 12.39 -10.30 15.40
C ASP A 51 12.36 -9.82 13.95
N LEU A 52 11.65 -8.71 13.73
CA LEU A 52 11.50 -8.04 12.44
C LEU A 52 11.67 -6.53 12.65
N VAL A 53 12.33 -5.87 11.71
CA VAL A 53 12.34 -4.40 11.63
C VAL A 53 11.18 -3.96 10.75
N ALA A 54 10.36 -3.04 11.25
CA ALA A 54 9.28 -2.41 10.50
C ALA A 54 9.75 -1.04 9.97
N GLU A 55 9.88 -0.93 8.65
CA GLU A 55 10.20 0.32 7.96
C GLU A 55 8.96 0.82 7.22
N PHE A 56 8.65 2.11 7.39
CA PHE A 56 7.52 2.76 6.71
C PHE A 56 8.09 3.71 5.66
N THR A 57 7.85 3.39 4.39
CA THR A 57 8.28 4.22 3.26
C THR A 57 7.08 4.97 2.73
N GLU A 58 7.15 6.31 2.67
CA GLU A 58 6.07 7.10 2.08
C GLU A 58 5.97 6.79 0.58
N VAL A 59 4.77 6.42 0.14
CA VAL A 59 4.42 6.20 -1.25
C VAL A 59 3.45 7.28 -1.68
N GLN A 60 3.87 8.08 -2.67
CA GLN A 60 2.96 8.98 -3.33
C GLN A 60 2.05 8.14 -4.22
N PRO A 61 0.71 8.33 -4.16
CA PRO A 61 -0.15 7.73 -5.15
C PRO A 61 0.35 8.19 -6.53
N HIS A 62 0.58 7.24 -7.42
CA HIS A 62 1.01 7.55 -8.78
C HIS A 62 0.06 8.61 -9.33
N ALA A 63 0.59 9.78 -9.72
CA ALA A 63 -0.19 10.78 -10.43
C ALA A 63 -0.98 10.06 -11.53
N PRO A 64 -2.27 10.39 -11.73
CA PRO A 64 -3.09 9.66 -12.69
C PRO A 64 -2.33 9.57 -13.99
N MET A 65 -1.99 8.33 -14.41
CA MET A 65 -1.27 8.10 -15.67
C MET A 65 -2.05 8.86 -16.73
N LYS A 66 -1.46 9.95 -17.23
CA LYS A 66 -2.09 10.83 -18.19
C LYS A 66 -2.42 9.96 -19.38
N ARG A 67 -3.71 9.71 -19.61
CA ARG A 67 -4.20 8.81 -20.65
C ARG A 67 -3.76 9.39 -21.99
N GLU A 68 -2.72 8.81 -22.56
CA GLU A 68 -2.08 9.28 -23.81
C GLU A 68 -2.97 9.06 -25.05
N TRP A 69 -4.24 8.67 -24.85
CA TRP A 69 -5.19 8.34 -25.91
C TRP A 69 -6.21 9.44 -26.25
N ASP A 70 -6.14 10.61 -25.61
CA ASP A 70 -6.93 11.79 -26.01
C ASP A 70 -6.20 12.57 -27.12
N ALA A 71 -6.09 11.95 -28.29
CA ALA A 71 -5.59 12.58 -29.51
C ALA A 71 -6.52 12.24 -30.68
N GLY A 72 -7.66 12.92 -30.74
CA GLY A 72 -8.57 12.93 -31.89
C GLY A 72 -9.33 14.27 -31.93
N PRO A 73 -9.31 15.03 -33.04
CA PRO A 73 -9.91 16.37 -33.12
C PRO A 73 -11.46 16.38 -33.24
N THR A 74 -12.16 15.30 -32.90
CA THR A 74 -13.62 15.22 -33.03
C THR A 74 -14.24 14.33 -31.97
N ASP A 75 -14.26 14.77 -30.71
CA ASP A 75 -15.19 14.23 -29.73
C ASP A 75 -15.94 15.38 -29.09
N ILE A 76 -17.25 15.38 -29.32
CA ILE A 76 -18.21 16.31 -28.77
C ILE A 76 -18.15 16.17 -27.25
N GLN A 77 -17.62 17.18 -26.57
CA GLN A 77 -17.64 17.25 -25.11
C GLN A 77 -19.10 17.40 -24.68
N VAL A 78 -19.70 16.28 -24.25
CA VAL A 78 -20.96 16.31 -23.52
C VAL A 78 -20.62 16.83 -22.13
N ASP A 79 -21.29 17.90 -21.71
CA ASP A 79 -21.22 18.50 -20.37
C ASP A 79 -21.68 17.48 -19.32
N GLY A 80 -20.79 16.55 -19.00
CA GLY A 80 -20.89 15.66 -17.87
C GLY A 80 -19.94 16.20 -16.84
N ASP A 81 -20.47 16.98 -15.90
CA ASP A 81 -19.83 17.29 -14.62
C ASP A 81 -19.56 15.96 -13.89
N ILE A 82 -18.51 15.26 -14.32
CA ILE A 82 -17.83 14.28 -13.49
C ILE A 82 -16.92 15.15 -12.65
N GLY A 83 -17.48 15.64 -11.54
CA GLY A 83 -16.71 16.24 -10.48
C GLY A 83 -15.50 15.34 -10.25
N ALA A 84 -14.33 15.85 -10.64
CA ALA A 84 -13.07 15.20 -10.34
C ALA A 84 -13.12 15.01 -8.83
N VAL A 85 -13.34 13.76 -8.40
CA VAL A 85 -13.17 13.41 -7.02
C VAL A 85 -11.72 13.76 -6.75
N ASP A 86 -11.50 14.86 -6.05
CA ASP A 86 -10.26 15.16 -5.37
C ASP A 86 -10.14 14.07 -4.30
N ALA A 87 -9.79 12.87 -4.76
CA ALA A 87 -9.17 11.87 -3.93
C ALA A 87 -7.82 12.48 -3.62
N GLY A 88 -7.83 13.38 -2.63
CA GLY A 88 -6.68 14.11 -2.17
C GLY A 88 -5.53 13.15 -2.12
N ASN A 89 -4.45 13.54 -2.78
CA ASN A 89 -3.19 12.82 -2.98
C ASN A 89 -2.56 12.49 -1.62
N SER A 90 -3.24 11.66 -0.82
CA SER A 90 -2.90 11.31 0.54
C SER A 90 -1.75 10.35 0.41
N ALA A 91 -0.56 10.86 0.70
CA ALA A 91 0.62 10.05 0.86
C ALA A 91 0.26 8.89 1.80
N GLY A 92 0.51 7.67 1.34
CA GLY A 92 0.39 6.47 2.15
C GLY A 92 1.76 5.91 2.46
N TYR A 93 1.79 4.79 3.15
CA TYR A 93 3.02 4.09 3.51
C TYR A 93 3.04 2.68 2.90
N GLU A 94 4.21 2.29 2.41
CA GLU A 94 4.58 0.89 2.24
C GLU A 94 5.26 0.42 3.53
N LEU A 95 4.69 -0.61 4.17
CA LEU A 95 5.28 -1.28 5.32
C LEU A 95 6.22 -2.38 4.85
N ARG A 96 7.51 -2.27 5.18
CA ARG A 96 8.55 -3.24 4.86
C ARG A 96 9.01 -3.95 6.13
N LEU A 97 8.94 -5.28 6.14
CA LEU A 97 9.38 -6.13 7.25
C LEU A 97 10.74 -6.78 6.91
N LEU A 98 11.79 -6.44 7.64
CA LEU A 98 13.17 -6.90 7.38
C LEU A 98 13.68 -7.85 8.49
N PHE A 99 14.46 -8.88 8.13
CA PHE A 99 15.06 -9.90 9.05
C PHE A 99 16.32 -10.59 8.50
#